data_AF-A0A3N5IKU0-F1
#
_entry.id   AF-A0A3N5IKU0-F1
#
_cell.length_a   1.000
_cell.length_b   1.000
_cell.length_c   1.000
_cell.angle_alpha   90.00
_cell.angle_beta   90.00
_cell.angle_gamma   90.00
#
_symmetry.space_group_name_H-M   'P 1'
#
loop_
_entity.id
_entity.type
_entity.pdbx_description
1 polymer ?
#
loop_
_entity_poly.entity_id
_entity_poly.type
_entity_poly.pdbx_seq_one_letter_code
_entity_poly.pdbx_strand_id
1 'polypeptide(L)' 'MMPWKKTVCVLCDNRCELKVQVENNRIVKVRGDKDSPISEGYMHRFVPCRVEAV' A
#
# COMPACT_ATOMS: atom_id res chain seq x y z
N MET A 1 -1.88 18.40 5.12
CA MET A 1 -1.39 17.02 5.38
C MET A 1 -2.13 16.10 4.41
N MET A 2 -1.44 15.42 3.48
CA MET A 2 -2.13 14.51 2.54
C MET A 2 -2.69 13.30 3.30
N PRO A 3 -3.96 12.92 3.09
CA PRO A 3 -4.56 11.78 3.75
C PRO A 3 -3.90 10.47 3.29
N TRP A 4 -3.71 9.56 4.25
CA TRP A 4 -3.32 8.18 3.94
C TRP A 4 -4.58 7.39 3.60
N LYS A 5 -4.66 6.83 2.39
CA LYS A 5 -5.71 5.91 1.98
C LYS A 5 -5.24 4.47 2.19
N LYS A 6 -6.13 3.60 2.69
CA LYS A 6 -5.86 2.16 2.76
C LYS A 6 -6.09 1.53 1.38
N THR A 7 -5.21 0.61 0.99
CA THR A 7 -5.31 -0.17 -0.25
C THR A 7 -4.64 -1.53 -0.03
N VAL A 8 -4.78 -2.45 -0.97
CA VAL A 8 -4.14 -3.77 -0.95
C VAL A 8 -3.29 -3.96 -2.19
N CYS A 9 -2.17 -4.66 -2.05
CA CYS A 9 -1.38 -5.07 -3.21
C CYS A 9 -2.06 -6.26 -3.90
N VAL A 10 -2.19 -6.23 -5.23
CA VAL A 10 -2.82 -7.33 -6.01
C VAL A 10 -1.82 -8.13 -6.86
N LEU A 11 -0.52 -7.96 -6.61
CA LEU A 11 0.52 -8.61 -7.42
C LEU A 11 0.82 -10.05 -7.04
N CYS A 12 0.58 -10.43 -5.79
CA CYS A 12 0.77 -11.77 -5.30
C CYS A 12 -0.38 -12.16 -4.39
N ASP A 13 -0.46 -13.45 -4.06
CA ASP A 13 -1.57 -14.02 -3.30
C ASP A 13 -1.67 -13.47 -1.87
N ASN A 14 -0.57 -12.93 -1.34
CA ASN A 14 -0.49 -12.42 0.04
C ASN A 14 -1.34 -11.17 0.29
N ARG A 15 -1.73 -10.44 -0.76
CA ARG A 15 -2.60 -9.25 -0.66
C ARG A 15 -2.22 -8.25 0.45
N CYS A 16 -0.93 -7.90 0.54
CA CYS A 16 -0.41 -7.06 1.61
C CYS A 16 -1.22 -5.76 1.76
N GLU A 17 -1.62 -5.43 2.98
CA GLU A 17 -2.34 -4.19 3.29
C GLU A 17 -1.38 -3.00 3.33
N LEU A 18 -1.73 -1.95 2.59
CA LEU A 18 -0.89 -0.78 2.35
C LEU A 18 -1.63 0.51 2.67
N LYS A 19 -0.87 1.53 3.05
CA LYS A 19 -1.29 2.93 3.15
C LYS A 19 -0.57 3.73 2.06
N VAL A 20 -1.34 4.44 1.23
CA VAL A 20 -0.82 5.27 0.12
C VAL A 20 -1.21 6.73 0.30
N GLN A 21 -0.33 7.62 -0.15
CA GLN A 21 -0.67 9.03 -0.36
C GLN A 21 -0.80 9.29 -1.85
N VAL A 22 -1.92 9.89 -2.24
CA VAL A 22 -2.23 10.23 -3.63
C VAL A 22 -2.22 11.75 -3.77
N GLU A 23 -1.48 12.24 -4.75
CA GLU A 23 -1.43 13.66 -5.14
C GLU A 23 -1.53 13.75 -6.66
N ASN A 24 -2.41 14.60 -7.18
CA ASN A 24 -2.60 14.79 -8.63
C ASN A 24 -2.79 13.46 -9.40
N ASN A 25 -3.61 12.55 -8.85
CA ASN A 25 -3.87 11.23 -9.40
C ASN A 25 -2.62 10.34 -9.53
N ARG A 26 -1.57 10.62 -8.75
CA ARG A 26 -0.32 9.85 -8.68
C ARG A 26 -0.05 9.45 -7.24
N ILE A 27 0.50 8.25 -7.08
CA ILE A 27 0.93 7.76 -5.77
C ILE A 27 2.30 8.36 -5.47
N VAL A 28 2.38 9.15 -4.41
CA VAL A 28 3.61 9.84 -4.01
C VAL A 28 4.34 9.12 -2.88
N LYS A 29 3.62 8.38 -2.04
CA LYS A 29 4.21 7.56 -0.96
C LYS A 29 3.40 6.29 -0.75
N VAL A 30 4.10 5.22 -0.40
CA VAL A 30 3.54 3.90 -0.06
C VAL A 30 4.21 3.42 1.22
N ARG A 31 3.44 2.81 2.11
CA ARG A 31 3.96 2.07 3.28
C ARG A 31 3.01 0.92 3.63
N GLY A 32 3.53 -0.11 4.31
CA GLY A 32 2.69 -1.16 4.88
C GLY A 32 1.75 -0.63 5.96
N ASP A 33 0.54 -1.20 6.04
CA ASP A 33 -0.37 -0.91 7.14
C ASP A 33 0.03 -1.69 8.39
N LYS A 34 0.59 -1.00 9.39
CA LYS A 34 0.95 -1.61 10.68
C LYS A 34 -0.25 -2.09 11.49
N ASP A 35 -1.43 -1.57 11.21
CA ASP A 35 -2.68 -1.97 11.87
C ASP A 35 -3.31 -3.22 11.21
N SER A 36 -2.68 -3.74 10.15
CA SER A 36 -3.12 -4.94 9.46
C SER A 36 -2.97 -6.18 10.36
N PRO A 37 -4.04 -6.93 10.63
CA PRO A 37 -3.96 -8.18 11.41
C PRO A 37 -3.24 -9.30 10.65
N ILE A 38 -3.03 -9.16 9.34
CA ILE A 38 -2.42 -10.16 8.47
C ILE A 38 -0.96 -9.83 8.19
N SER A 39 -0.70 -8.57 7.83
CA SER A 39 0.60 -8.12 7.34
C SER A 39 1.44 -7.47 8.44
N GLU A 40 0.79 -6.88 9.47
CA GLU A 40 1.45 -6.13 10.55
C GLU A 40 2.43 -5.04 10.05
N GLY A 41 2.19 -4.52 8.85
CA GLY A 41 3.05 -3.54 8.18
C GLY A 41 4.22 -4.13 7.39
N TYR A 42 4.33 -5.46 7.31
CA TYR A 42 5.28 -6.15 6.44
C TYR A 42 4.84 -6.04 4.99
N MET A 43 5.78 -5.66 4.12
CA MET A 43 5.58 -5.62 2.68
C MET A 43 6.82 -6.12 1.96
N HIS A 44 6.63 -6.84 0.86
CA HIS A 44 7.73 -7.30 0.02
C HIS A 44 8.42 -6.09 -0.60
N ARG A 45 9.71 -5.89 -0.30
CA ARG A 45 10.53 -4.82 -0.91
C ARG A 45 10.92 -5.13 -2.37
N PHE A 46 10.93 -6.40 -2.75
CA PHE A 46 11.46 -6.86 -4.03
C PHE A 46 10.44 -6.97 -5.16
N VAL A 47 9.14 -7.04 -4.84
CA VAL A 47 8.10 -7.04 -5.86
C VAL A 47 7.67 -5.59 -6.05
N PRO A 48 7.67 -5.04 -7.29
CA PRO A 48 7.24 -3.67 -7.52
C PRO A 48 5.73 -3.58 -7.26
N CYS A 49 5.30 -3.46 -6.00
CA CYS A 49 3.89 -3.39 -5.58
C CYS A 49 3.14 -2.42 -6.48
N ARG A 50 2.38 -2.94 -7.45
CA ARG A 50 1.52 -2.16 -8.33
C ARG A 50 0.30 -1.77 -7.50
N VAL A 51 0.46 -0.69 -6.76
CA VAL A 51 -0.62 -0.02 -6.07
C VAL A 51 -1.38 0.79 -7.11
N GLU A 52 -2.65 0.48 -7.33
CA GLU A 52 -3.53 1.32 -8.13
C GLU A 52 -4.08 2.44 -7.23
N ALA A 53 -4.00 3.68 -7.73
CA ALA A 53 -4.53 4.84 -7.03
C ALA A 53 -6.05 4.82 -7.19
N VAL A 54 -6.75 4.25 -6.21
CA VAL A 54 -8.21 4.34 -6.10
C VAL A 54 -8.63 5.72 -5.58
#